data_AF-A0A2K3K5W5-F1
#
_entry.id   AF-A0A2K3K5W5-F1
#
_cell.length_a   1.000
_cell.length_b   1.000
_cell.length_c   1.000
_cell.angle_alpha   90.00
_cell.angle_beta   90.00
_cell.angle_gamma   90.00
#
_symmetry.space_group_name_H-M   'P 1'
#
loop_
_entity.id
_entity.type
_entity.pdbx_description
1 polymer ?
#
loop_
_entity_poly.entity_id
_entity_poly.type
_entity_poly.pdbx_seq_one_letter_code
_entity_poly.pdbx_strand_id
1 'polypeptide(L)'
;ATQELGIEAPIHVSMKLGDSSNVYNKIVSAAEHPHLSIPETEIGKKRKQYNRLVQNSLIFASVGTAMAVVGLAACRAYAVRKNSSA
;
A
#
# COMPACT_ATOMS: atom_id res chain seq x y z
N ALA A 1 9.71 -17.37 -10.79
CA ALA A 1 10.84 -16.95 -9.94
C ALA A 1 11.26 -15.50 -10.22
N THR A 2 11.64 -15.14 -11.46
CA THR A 2 12.13 -13.78 -11.80
C THR A 2 11.07 -12.68 -11.71
N GLN A 3 9.85 -12.94 -12.20
CA GLN A 3 8.74 -11.98 -12.12
C GLN A 3 8.26 -11.71 -10.69
N GLU A 4 8.37 -12.70 -9.81
CA GLU A 4 7.96 -12.58 -8.40
C GLU A 4 8.88 -11.63 -7.62
N LEU A 5 10.16 -11.61 -8.00
CA LEU A 5 11.18 -10.68 -7.51
C LEU A 5 11.10 -9.30 -8.19
N GLY A 6 10.15 -9.09 -9.11
CA GLY A 6 10.00 -7.84 -9.87
C GLY A 6 11.13 -7.58 -10.88
N ILE A 7 11.89 -8.62 -11.25
CA ILE A 7 13.03 -8.50 -12.16
C ILE A 7 12.51 -8.49 -13.61
N GLU A 8 12.88 -7.47 -14.36
CA GLU A 8 12.55 -7.33 -15.79
C GLU A 8 13.20 -8.44 -16.63
N ALA A 9 12.67 -8.68 -17.83
CA ALA A 9 13.21 -9.69 -18.74
C ALA A 9 14.72 -9.44 -19.01
N PRO A 10 15.56 -10.50 -19.00
CA PRO A 10 16.98 -10.35 -19.29
C PRO A 10 17.23 -9.71 -20.66
N ILE A 11 18.16 -8.76 -20.71
CA ILE A 11 18.54 -8.12 -21.97
C ILE A 11 19.53 -9.05 -22.69
N HIS A 12 19.21 -9.41 -23.94
CA HIS A 12 20.10 -10.22 -24.75
C HIS A 12 21.21 -9.36 -25.35
N VAL A 13 22.46 -9.66 -25.01
CA VAL A 13 23.64 -9.02 -25.59
C VAL A 13 24.34 -9.97 -26.55
N SER A 14 24.73 -9.45 -27.71
CA SER A 14 25.53 -10.20 -28.68
C SER A 14 26.64 -9.31 -29.22
N MET A 15 27.89 -9.75 -29.01
CA MET A 15 29.08 -9.05 -29.48
C MET A 15 29.17 -9.00 -31.02
N LYS A 16 28.42 -9.88 -31.70
CA LYS A 16 28.36 -9.97 -33.16
C LYS A 16 27.33 -9.01 -33.77
N LEU A 17 26.31 -8.59 -32.99
CA LEU A 17 25.23 -7.70 -33.46
C LEU A 17 25.46 -6.22 -33.14
N GLY A 18 26.47 -5.86 -32.35
CA GLY A 18 26.85 -4.46 -32.09
C GLY A 18 25.88 -3.66 -31.22
N ASP A 19 24.83 -4.28 -30.68
CA ASP A 19 23.71 -3.60 -30.01
C ASP A 19 23.96 -3.30 -28.51
N SER A 20 25.20 -2.97 -28.15
CA SER A 20 25.65 -2.81 -26.76
C SER A 20 25.28 -1.44 -26.14
N SER A 21 24.94 -0.44 -26.96
CA SER A 21 24.69 0.93 -26.48
C SER A 21 23.46 1.03 -25.57
N ASN A 22 22.44 0.22 -25.82
CA ASN A 22 21.19 0.19 -25.04
C ASN A 22 21.44 -0.27 -23.59
N VAL A 23 22.31 -1.27 -23.40
CA VAL A 23 22.64 -1.80 -22.06
C VAL A 23 23.41 -0.78 -21.24
N TYR A 24 24.36 -0.07 -21.84
CA TYR A 24 25.14 0.96 -21.15
C TYR A 24 24.23 2.07 -20.59
N ASN A 25 23.33 2.61 -21.41
CA ASN A 25 22.39 3.65 -20.97
C ASN A 25 21.46 3.15 -19.87
N LYS A 26 20.98 1.91 -19.94
CA LYS A 26 20.14 1.32 -18.89
C LYS A 26 20.90 1.23 -17.56
N ILE A 27 22.16 0.80 -17.59
CA ILE A 27 23.02 0.71 -16.40
C ILE A 27 23.24 2.10 -15.79
N VAL A 28 23.62 3.08 -16.60
CA VAL A 28 23.86 4.46 -16.13
C VAL A 28 22.58 5.03 -15.50
N SER A 29 21.43 4.89 -16.16
CA SER A 29 20.16 5.40 -15.63
C SER A 29 19.75 4.76 -14.29
N ALA A 30 19.99 3.46 -14.13
CA ALA A 30 19.73 2.73 -12.89
C ALA A 30 20.68 3.13 -11.77
N ALA A 31 21.95 3.40 -12.11
CA ALA A 31 22.99 3.85 -11.19
C ALA A 31 22.78 5.31 -10.73
N GLU A 32 22.21 6.17 -11.58
CA GLU A 32 21.84 7.54 -11.22
C GLU A 32 20.71 7.58 -10.19
N HIS A 33 19.76 6.65 -10.27
CA HIS A 33 18.57 6.61 -9.41
C HIS A 33 18.42 5.27 -8.68
N PRO A 34 19.36 4.92 -7.77
CA PRO A 34 19.41 3.60 -7.17
C PRO A 34 18.16 3.24 -6.36
N HIS A 35 17.50 4.25 -5.78
CA HIS A 35 16.26 4.08 -4.99
C HIS A 35 15.02 3.82 -5.86
N LEU A 36 15.03 4.22 -7.12
CA LEU A 36 13.96 3.93 -8.09
C LEU A 36 14.21 2.62 -8.85
N SER A 37 15.47 2.17 -8.91
CA SER A 37 15.85 0.91 -9.54
C SER A 37 15.57 -0.33 -8.68
N ILE A 38 15.09 -0.16 -7.44
CA ILE A 38 14.67 -1.29 -6.59
C ILE A 38 13.26 -1.72 -7.06
N PRO A 39 13.12 -2.89 -7.68
CA PRO A 39 11.80 -3.34 -8.11
C PRO A 39 10.92 -3.63 -6.88
N GLU A 40 9.67 -3.18 -6.91
CA GLU A 40 8.67 -3.64 -5.93
C GLU A 40 8.38 -5.12 -6.20
N THR A 41 8.89 -6.00 -5.35
CA THR A 41 8.61 -7.45 -5.44
C THR A 41 7.11 -7.70 -5.27
N GLU A 42 6.58 -8.78 -5.86
CA GLU A 42 5.16 -9.09 -5.72
C GLU A 42 4.77 -9.28 -4.25
N ILE A 43 5.66 -9.90 -3.47
CA ILE A 43 5.56 -10.04 -2.01
C ILE A 43 5.47 -8.67 -1.33
N GLY A 44 6.35 -7.72 -1.68
CA GLY A 44 6.36 -6.37 -1.13
C GLY A 44 5.08 -5.60 -1.45
N LYS A 45 4.59 -5.72 -2.69
CA LYS A 45 3.35 -5.09 -3.15
C LYS A 45 2.13 -5.63 -2.41
N LYS A 46 2.00 -6.95 -2.28
CA LYS A 46 0.90 -7.60 -1.55
C LYS A 46 0.90 -7.19 -0.07
N ARG A 47 2.07 -7.16 0.56
CA ARG A 47 2.23 -6.71 1.96
C ARG A 47 1.81 -5.26 2.16
N LYS A 48 2.23 -4.36 1.26
CA LYS A 48 1.86 -2.92 1.29
C LYS A 48 0.35 -2.73 1.10
N GLN A 49 -0.26 -3.45 0.16
CA GLN A 49 -1.71 -3.42 -0.06
C GLN A 49 -2.48 -3.94 1.15
N TYR A 50 -2.05 -5.07 1.72
CA TYR A 50 -2.66 -5.64 2.93
C TYR A 50 -2.62 -4.66 4.10
N ASN A 51 -1.46 -4.08 4.39
CA ASN A 51 -1.33 -3.09 5.46
C ASN A 51 -2.25 -1.88 5.25
N ARG A 52 -2.36 -1.39 4.01
CA ARG A 52 -3.26 -0.27 3.68
C ARG A 52 -4.74 -0.64 3.92
N LEU A 53 -5.15 -1.85 3.53
CA LEU A 53 -6.51 -2.34 3.76
C LEU A 53 -6.82 -2.51 5.25
N VAL A 54 -5.88 -3.11 6.00
CA VAL A 54 -6.03 -3.29 7.45
C VAL A 54 -6.12 -1.94 8.15
N GLN A 55 -5.23 -0.99 7.83
CA GLN A 55 -5.26 0.35 8.41
C GLN A 55 -6.60 1.06 8.14
N ASN A 56 -7.09 1.03 6.90
CA ASN A 56 -8.36 1.65 6.56
C ASN A 56 -9.55 0.98 7.27
N SER A 57 -9.53 -0.35 7.40
CA SER A 57 -10.55 -1.11 8.13
C SER A 57 -10.56 -0.74 9.62
N LEU A 58 -9.39 -0.62 10.24
CA LEU A 58 -9.25 -0.20 11.64
C LEU A 58 -9.78 1.21 11.86
N ILE A 59 -9.48 2.15 10.96
CA ILE A 59 -10.02 3.51 11.02
C ILE A 59 -11.56 3.46 10.96
N PHE A 60 -12.12 2.72 10.01
CA PHE A 60 -13.57 2.58 9.90
C PHE A 60 -14.20 1.98 11.16
N ALA A 61 -13.64 0.89 11.68
CA ALA A 61 -14.13 0.23 12.89
C ALA A 61 -14.06 1.16 14.11
N SER A 62 -12.96 1.92 14.27
CA SER A 62 -12.78 2.84 15.39
C SER A 62 -13.79 4.00 15.37
N VAL A 63 -14.01 4.62 14.20
CA VAL A 63 -14.99 5.70 14.03
C VAL A 63 -16.41 5.19 14.25
N GLY A 64 -16.76 4.03 13.66
CA GLY A 64 -18.08 3.43 13.83
C GLY A 64 -18.40 3.09 15.29
N THR A 65 -17.42 2.52 16.00
CA THR A 65 -17.56 2.19 17.43
C THR A 65 -17.76 3.45 18.27
N ALA A 66 -16.94 4.50 18.05
CA ALA A 66 -17.07 5.76 18.79
C ALA A 66 -18.46 6.38 18.60
N MET A 67 -18.96 6.42 17.36
CA MET A 67 -20.29 6.97 17.05
C MET A 67 -21.43 6.18 17.68
N ALA A 68 -21.34 4.84 17.69
CA ALA A 68 -22.33 3.99 18.35
C ALA A 68 -22.40 4.24 19.86
N VAL A 69 -21.24 4.38 20.51
CA VAL A 69 -21.15 4.66 21.96
C VAL A 69 -21.75 6.03 22.28
N VAL A 70 -21.39 7.06 21.52
CA VAL A 70 -21.92 8.43 21.71
C VAL A 70 -23.43 8.46 21.49
N GLY A 71 -23.92 7.83 20.41
CA GLY A 71 -25.35 7.74 20.12
C GLY A 71 -26.13 7.03 21.24
N LEU A 72 -25.58 5.93 21.78
CA LEU A 72 -26.20 5.20 22.87
C LEU A 72 -26.23 6.02 24.17
N ALA A 73 -25.14 6.71 24.50
CA ALA A 73 -25.05 7.57 25.67
C ALA A 73 -26.05 8.73 25.59
N ALA A 74 -26.14 9.39 24.43
CA ALA A 74 -27.10 10.46 24.20
C ALA A 74 -28.55 9.97 24.30
N CYS A 75 -28.86 8.79 23.73
CA CYS A 75 -30.18 8.19 23.81
C CYS A 75 -30.58 7.87 25.27
N ARG A 76 -29.66 7.30 26.06
CA ARG A 76 -29.90 7.03 27.49
C ARG A 76 -30.10 8.30 28.29
N ALA A 77 -29.27 9.32 28.09
CA ALA A 77 -29.41 10.61 28.76
C ALA A 77 -30.76 11.29 28.42
N TYR A 78 -31.16 11.23 27.16
CA TYR A 78 -32.46 11.75 26.71
C TYR A 78 -33.64 11.01 27.36
N ALA A 79 -33.59 9.67 27.38
CA ALA A 79 -34.64 8.87 28.00
C ALA A 79 -34.78 9.15 29.50
N VAL A 80 -33.66 9.26 30.22
CA VAL A 80 -33.67 9.65 31.64
C VAL A 80 -34.31 11.02 31.82
N ARG A 81 -33.86 12.02 31.06
CA ARG A 81 -34.42 13.39 31.15
C ARG A 81 -35.91 13.41 30.86
N LYS A 82 -36.38 12.67 29.85
CA LYS A 82 -37.81 12.58 29.51
C LYS A 82 -38.63 12.00 30.67
N ASN A 83 -38.13 10.98 31.36
CA ASN A 83 -38.82 10.38 32.51
C ASN A 83 -38.77 11.24 33.77
N SER A 84 -37.76 12.10 33.94
CA SER A 84 -37.65 13.03 35.07
C SER A 84 -38.43 14.34 34.89
N SER A 85 -38.97 14.60 33.68
CA SER A 85 -39.71 15.83 33.36
C SER A 85 -41.24 15.64 33.37
N ALA A 86 -41.71 14.45 33.78
CA ALA A 86 -43.12 14.10 34.00
C ALA A 86 -43.40 14.05 35.50
#